data_AF-A0A2R6FJE7-F1
#
_entry.id   AF-A0A2R6FJE7-F1
#
_cell.length_a   1.000
_cell.length_b   1.000
_cell.length_c   1.000
_cell.angle_alpha   90.00
_cell.angle_beta   90.00
_cell.angle_gamma   90.00
#
_symmetry.space_group_name_H-M   'P 1'
#
loop_
_entity.id
_entity.type
_entity.pdbx_description
1 polymer ?
#
loop_
_entity_poly.entity_id
_entity_poly.type
_entity_poly.pdbx_seq_one_letter_code
_entity_poly.pdbx_strand_id
1 'polypeptide(L)'
;MDDEYGGLLGAFPYAVRRSDSRLFRAYAVLGGLLASVLAVFFTFALVVSVASTAALAGGTVTFVRSIFIVFGFLVVAPLVAPVLLVARRHRREGSDPQYDTGLSVAGAAYVVTLYLGAIASMPATFEIDGRVTTRPEPSGVTAPVVEALYALPAALSWTVPLAGAIAILLVHRWRR
;
A
#
# COMPACT_ATOMS: atom_id res chain seq x y z
N MET A 1 -3.27 30.71 -18.71
CA MET A 1 -4.14 30.26 -17.61
C MET A 1 -4.08 28.75 -17.62
N ASP A 2 -3.81 28.20 -16.46
CA ASP A 2 -3.21 26.89 -16.25
C ASP A 2 -4.07 25.75 -16.79
N ASP A 3 -3.47 24.87 -17.59
CA ASP A 3 -4.07 23.58 -17.90
C ASP A 3 -4.29 22.85 -16.57
N GLU A 4 -5.55 22.88 -16.16
CA GLU A 4 -6.07 22.24 -14.97
C GLU A 4 -5.87 20.74 -15.14
N TYR A 5 -4.86 20.20 -14.45
CA TYR A 5 -4.65 18.76 -14.36
C TYR A 5 -5.95 18.14 -13.85
N GLY A 6 -6.49 17.16 -14.60
CA GLY A 6 -7.68 16.37 -14.24
C GLY A 6 -7.48 15.45 -13.01
N GLY A 7 -6.96 16.00 -11.91
CA GLY A 7 -6.76 15.32 -10.64
C GLY A 7 -5.70 14.23 -10.65
N LEU A 8 -5.90 13.24 -9.77
CA LEU A 8 -5.03 12.07 -9.55
C LEU A 8 -4.69 11.35 -10.85
N LEU A 9 -5.66 11.24 -11.76
CA LEU A 9 -5.53 10.51 -13.02
C LEU A 9 -4.61 11.21 -14.04
N GLY A 10 -4.50 12.54 -13.97
CA GLY A 10 -3.56 13.31 -14.80
C GLY A 10 -2.12 13.30 -14.27
N ALA A 11 -1.93 13.08 -12.96
CA ALA A 11 -0.62 13.13 -12.33
C ALA A 11 0.31 11.98 -12.74
N PHE A 12 -0.23 10.77 -12.92
CA PHE A 12 0.52 9.59 -13.36
C PHE A 12 1.16 9.76 -14.75
N PRO A 13 0.38 10.02 -15.84
CA PRO A 13 0.96 10.18 -17.16
C PRO A 13 1.91 11.37 -17.24
N TYR A 14 1.63 12.46 -16.48
CA TYR A 14 2.52 13.60 -16.39
C TYR A 14 3.88 13.23 -15.77
N ALA A 15 3.87 12.56 -14.61
CA ALA A 15 5.10 12.18 -13.91
C ALA A 15 5.98 11.24 -14.75
N VAL A 16 5.36 10.24 -15.39
CA VAL A 16 6.06 9.26 -16.24
C VAL A 16 6.71 9.94 -17.45
N ARG A 17 6.02 10.88 -18.10
CA ARG A 17 6.55 11.60 -19.27
C ARG A 17 7.70 12.54 -18.90
N ARG A 18 7.66 13.16 -17.72
CA ARG A 18 8.62 14.20 -17.32
C ARG A 18 9.87 13.66 -16.61
N SER A 19 9.78 12.50 -15.96
CA SER A 19 10.90 11.88 -15.24
C SER A 19 11.89 11.21 -16.19
N ASP A 20 13.19 11.39 -15.97
CA ASP A 20 14.26 10.69 -16.70
C ASP A 20 14.64 9.34 -16.06
N SER A 21 14.13 9.03 -14.85
CA SER A 21 14.47 7.79 -14.14
C SER A 21 13.65 6.60 -14.66
N ARG A 22 14.33 5.61 -15.25
CA ARG A 22 13.71 4.34 -15.68
C ARG A 22 13.09 3.58 -14.50
N LEU A 23 13.73 3.65 -13.33
CA LEU A 23 13.23 3.02 -12.11
C LEU A 23 11.90 3.64 -11.68
N PHE A 24 11.80 4.97 -11.73
CA PHE A 24 10.56 5.67 -11.44
C PHE A 24 9.46 5.37 -12.44
N ARG A 25 9.76 5.35 -13.74
CA ARG A 25 8.77 4.99 -14.76
C ARG A 25 8.25 3.56 -14.54
N ALA A 26 9.13 2.60 -14.25
CA ALA A 26 8.72 1.23 -13.95
C ALA A 26 7.85 1.16 -12.68
N TYR A 27 8.26 1.84 -11.60
CA TYR A 27 7.47 1.91 -10.37
C TYR A 27 6.11 2.58 -10.60
N ALA A 28 6.05 3.71 -11.32
CA ALA A 28 4.81 4.42 -11.55
C ALA A 28 3.79 3.57 -12.32
N VAL A 29 4.25 2.76 -13.27
CA VAL A 29 3.39 1.81 -14.00
C VAL A 29 2.98 0.64 -13.11
N LEU A 30 3.92 -0.06 -12.48
CA LEU A 30 3.64 -1.27 -11.69
C LEU A 30 2.89 -0.94 -10.39
N GLY A 31 3.35 0.08 -9.67
CA GLY A 31 2.72 0.58 -8.46
C GLY A 31 1.35 1.21 -8.74
N GLY A 32 1.19 1.93 -9.86
CA GLY A 32 -0.09 2.46 -10.29
C GLY A 32 -1.10 1.36 -10.65
N LEU A 33 -0.64 0.31 -11.34
CA LEU A 33 -1.44 -0.87 -11.65
C LEU A 33 -1.86 -1.59 -10.36
N LEU A 34 -0.91 -1.85 -9.46
CA LEU A 34 -1.20 -2.48 -8.16
C LEU A 34 -2.16 -1.64 -7.33
N ALA A 35 -1.98 -0.32 -7.28
CA ALA A 35 -2.89 0.59 -6.59
C ALA A 35 -4.30 0.54 -7.18
N SER A 36 -4.42 0.44 -8.50
CA SER A 36 -5.72 0.31 -9.18
C SER A 36 -6.40 -1.02 -8.83
N VAL A 37 -5.67 -2.13 -8.89
CA VAL A 37 -6.18 -3.45 -8.49
C VAL A 37 -6.64 -3.45 -7.04
N LEU A 38 -5.82 -2.90 -6.13
CA LEU A 38 -6.16 -2.80 -4.71
C LEU A 38 -7.35 -1.87 -4.48
N ALA A 39 -7.44 -0.73 -5.16
CA ALA A 39 -8.58 0.17 -5.04
C ALA A 39 -9.88 -0.51 -5.47
N VAL A 40 -9.86 -1.25 -6.58
CA VAL A 40 -10.99 -2.07 -7.03
C VAL A 40 -11.34 -3.14 -6.01
N PHE A 41 -10.33 -3.88 -5.50
CA PHE A 41 -10.52 -4.89 -4.46
C PHE A 41 -11.16 -4.32 -3.19
N PHE A 42 -10.63 -3.22 -2.65
CA PHE A 42 -11.19 -2.55 -1.47
C PHE A 42 -12.60 -2.00 -1.74
N THR A 43 -12.88 -1.52 -2.94
CA THR A 43 -14.23 -1.08 -3.33
C THR A 43 -15.21 -2.24 -3.31
N PHE A 44 -14.88 -3.38 -3.94
CA PHE A 44 -15.73 -4.56 -3.90
C PHE A 44 -15.88 -5.13 -2.49
N ALA A 45 -14.80 -5.19 -1.71
CA ALA A 45 -14.85 -5.63 -0.33
C ALA A 45 -15.74 -4.74 0.53
N LEU A 46 -15.74 -3.41 0.28
CA LEU A 46 -16.68 -2.48 0.91
C LEU A 46 -18.13 -2.78 0.50
N VAL A 47 -18.39 -2.99 -0.80
CA VAL A 47 -19.73 -3.34 -1.31
C VAL A 47 -20.23 -4.66 -0.71
N VAL A 48 -19.40 -5.71 -0.72
CA VAL A 48 -19.72 -7.04 -0.16
C VAL A 48 -19.97 -6.93 1.34
N SER A 49 -19.12 -6.19 2.05
CA SER A 49 -19.34 -5.92 3.47
C SER A 49 -20.73 -5.32 3.65
N VAL A 50 -21.06 -4.22 2.96
CA VAL A 50 -22.37 -3.57 3.05
C VAL A 50 -23.52 -4.54 2.73
N ALA A 51 -23.39 -5.35 1.68
CA ALA A 51 -24.41 -6.32 1.27
C ALA A 51 -24.64 -7.43 2.30
N SER A 52 -23.58 -7.98 2.90
CA SER A 52 -23.67 -9.10 3.87
C SER A 52 -24.34 -8.73 5.19
N THR A 53 -24.65 -7.45 5.39
CA THR A 53 -25.30 -6.92 6.60
C THR A 53 -26.67 -6.31 6.38
N ALA A 54 -27.15 -6.22 5.13
CA ALA A 54 -28.52 -5.82 4.87
C ALA A 54 -29.54 -6.77 5.56
N ALA A 55 -29.09 -7.96 5.98
CA ALA A 55 -29.87 -8.95 6.73
C ALA A 55 -29.77 -8.84 8.27
N LEU A 56 -28.93 -7.96 8.84
CA LEU A 56 -28.66 -7.88 10.29
C LEU A 56 -28.86 -6.44 10.81
N ALA A 57 -29.93 -6.20 11.56
CA ALA A 57 -30.20 -4.91 12.20
C ALA A 57 -29.31 -4.70 13.44
N GLY A 58 -28.39 -3.72 13.43
CA GLY A 58 -27.65 -3.32 14.64
C GLY A 58 -26.48 -2.33 14.43
N GLY A 59 -26.34 -1.34 15.34
CA GLY A 59 -25.40 -0.21 15.24
C GLY A 59 -23.91 -0.52 15.44
N THR A 60 -23.53 -1.67 16.01
CA THR A 60 -22.13 -2.08 16.19
C THR A 60 -21.41 -2.39 14.87
N VAL A 61 -22.19 -2.73 13.84
CA VAL A 61 -21.71 -3.05 12.49
C VAL A 61 -21.06 -1.85 11.80
N THR A 62 -21.49 -0.63 12.11
CA THR A 62 -21.00 0.60 11.47
C THR A 62 -19.58 0.96 11.91
N PHE A 63 -19.21 0.70 13.17
CA PHE A 63 -17.89 1.05 13.72
C PHE A 63 -16.75 0.22 13.11
N VAL A 64 -16.94 -1.10 12.96
CA VAL A 64 -15.95 -2.01 12.35
C VAL A 64 -15.73 -1.68 10.85
N ARG A 65 -16.71 -1.07 10.19
CA ARG A 65 -16.64 -0.71 8.76
C ARG A 65 -15.82 0.52 8.46
N SER A 66 -15.92 1.57 9.29
CA SER A 66 -15.11 2.77 9.10
C SER A 66 -13.61 2.45 9.19
N ILE A 67 -13.25 1.48 10.02
CA ILE A 67 -11.88 0.95 10.14
C ILE A 67 -11.40 0.31 8.84
N PHE A 68 -12.26 -0.40 8.10
CA PHE A 68 -11.90 -0.99 6.80
C PHE A 68 -11.50 0.08 5.77
N ILE A 69 -12.20 1.21 5.73
CA ILE A 69 -11.87 2.34 4.84
C ILE A 69 -10.49 2.91 5.20
N VAL A 70 -10.20 3.06 6.50
CA VAL A 70 -8.91 3.54 6.99
C VAL A 70 -7.79 2.59 6.58
N PHE A 71 -7.97 1.27 6.70
CA PHE A 71 -6.98 0.29 6.23
C PHE A 71 -6.81 0.30 4.71
N GLY A 72 -7.91 0.42 3.95
CA GLY A 72 -7.84 0.58 2.49
C GLY A 72 -7.03 1.82 2.09
N PHE A 73 -7.23 2.94 2.79
CA PHE A 73 -6.43 4.15 2.61
C PHE A 73 -4.97 3.98 3.02
N LEU A 74 -4.71 3.34 4.17
CA LEU A 74 -3.37 3.03 4.64
C LEU A 74 -2.62 2.20 3.61
N VAL A 75 -3.30 1.29 2.90
CA VAL A 75 -2.70 0.45 1.88
C VAL A 75 -2.46 1.21 0.58
N VAL A 76 -3.49 1.88 0.04
CA VAL A 76 -3.45 2.46 -1.32
C VAL A 76 -2.73 3.82 -1.35
N ALA A 77 -2.93 4.68 -0.34
CA ALA A 77 -2.39 6.05 -0.40
C ALA A 77 -0.85 6.08 -0.43
N PRO A 78 -0.10 5.33 0.40
CA PRO A 78 1.36 5.31 0.32
C PRO A 78 1.87 4.68 -0.98
N LEU A 79 1.11 3.78 -1.61
CA LEU A 79 1.49 3.20 -2.89
C LEU A 79 1.49 4.26 -4.01
N VAL A 80 0.52 5.18 -3.97
CA VAL A 80 0.36 6.26 -4.95
C VAL A 80 1.22 7.49 -4.61
N ALA A 81 1.54 7.68 -3.33
CA ALA A 81 2.25 8.87 -2.84
C ALA A 81 3.57 9.18 -3.57
N PRO A 82 4.48 8.22 -3.84
CA PRO A 82 5.72 8.51 -4.57
C PRO A 82 5.49 9.19 -5.94
N VAL A 83 4.49 8.72 -6.69
CA VAL A 83 4.16 9.28 -8.01
C VAL A 83 3.63 10.70 -7.89
N LEU A 84 2.75 10.94 -6.92
CA LEU A 84 2.19 12.28 -6.66
C LEU A 84 3.25 13.26 -6.17
N LEU A 85 4.16 12.82 -5.31
CA LEU A 85 5.25 13.64 -4.78
C LEU A 85 6.25 14.03 -5.87
N VAL A 86 6.59 13.11 -6.79
CA VAL A 86 7.41 13.39 -7.98
C VAL A 86 6.69 14.36 -8.91
N ALA A 87 5.43 14.09 -9.26
CA ALA A 87 4.62 14.99 -10.10
C ALA A 87 4.58 16.42 -9.52
N ARG A 88 4.32 16.54 -8.21
CA ARG A 88 4.25 17.82 -7.52
C ARG A 88 5.58 18.57 -7.56
N ARG A 89 6.70 17.87 -7.37
CA ARG A 89 8.04 18.46 -7.39
C ARG A 89 8.41 18.93 -8.81
N HIS A 90 8.18 18.10 -9.82
CA HIS A 90 8.43 18.45 -11.22
C HIS A 90 7.69 19.72 -11.64
N ARG A 91 6.50 19.95 -11.08
CA ARG A 91 5.72 21.16 -11.32
C ARG A 91 6.24 22.40 -10.59
N ARG A 92 6.81 22.26 -9.39
CA ARG A 92 7.15 23.40 -8.52
C ARG A 92 8.63 23.78 -8.50
N GLU A 93 9.49 22.77 -8.57
CA GLU A 93 10.93 22.89 -8.30
C GLU A 93 11.77 22.37 -9.48
N GLY A 94 11.20 21.50 -10.33
CA GLY A 94 11.87 20.92 -11.49
C GLY A 94 12.12 19.41 -11.35
N SER A 95 12.77 18.83 -12.35
CA SER A 95 13.12 17.39 -12.39
C SER A 95 14.43 17.14 -11.66
N ASP A 96 14.48 16.11 -10.81
CA ASP A 96 15.75 15.58 -10.30
C ASP A 96 15.73 14.04 -10.17
N PRO A 97 16.60 13.34 -10.93
CA PRO A 97 16.63 11.88 -10.97
C PRO A 97 16.90 11.18 -9.63
N GLN A 98 17.62 11.81 -8.70
CA GLN A 98 17.96 11.18 -7.42
C GLN A 98 16.74 11.09 -6.50
N TYR A 99 15.93 12.15 -6.47
CA TYR A 99 14.65 12.15 -5.76
C TYR A 99 13.66 11.17 -6.37
N ASP A 100 13.53 11.14 -7.70
CA ASP A 100 12.66 10.21 -8.41
C ASP A 100 13.03 8.77 -8.09
N THR A 101 14.32 8.45 -8.16
CA THR A 101 14.85 7.12 -7.84
C THR A 101 14.64 6.79 -6.36
N GLY A 102 14.93 7.72 -5.45
CA GLY A 102 14.74 7.54 -4.02
C GLY A 102 13.28 7.22 -3.65
N LEU A 103 12.33 7.98 -4.18
CA LEU A 103 10.90 7.74 -3.95
C LEU A 103 10.42 6.42 -4.57
N SER A 104 11.00 6.02 -5.71
CA SER A 104 10.68 4.73 -6.33
C SER A 104 11.17 3.55 -5.51
N VAL A 105 12.39 3.64 -4.98
CA VAL A 105 12.93 2.62 -4.06
C VAL A 105 12.10 2.56 -2.79
N ALA A 106 11.72 3.69 -2.22
CA ALA A 106 10.87 3.74 -1.03
C ALA A 106 9.46 3.15 -1.31
N GLY A 107 8.88 3.45 -2.47
CA GLY A 107 7.62 2.86 -2.90
C GLY A 107 7.70 1.35 -3.11
N ALA A 108 8.77 0.86 -3.73
CA ALA A 108 9.00 -0.57 -3.89
C ALA A 108 9.21 -1.26 -2.53
N ALA A 109 9.96 -0.63 -1.62
CA ALA A 109 10.11 -1.11 -0.25
C ALA A 109 8.77 -1.16 0.48
N TYR A 110 7.87 -0.21 0.24
CA TYR A 110 6.53 -0.24 0.80
C TYR A 110 5.72 -1.46 0.33
N VAL A 111 5.80 -1.83 -0.96
CA VAL A 111 5.18 -3.07 -1.47
C VAL A 111 5.74 -4.31 -0.75
N VAL A 112 7.06 -4.35 -0.50
CA VAL A 112 7.67 -5.42 0.29
C VAL A 112 7.10 -5.42 1.71
N THR A 113 7.01 -4.27 2.37
CA THR A 113 6.44 -4.21 3.74
C THR A 113 4.95 -4.58 3.80
N LEU A 114 4.18 -4.33 2.74
CA LEU A 114 2.80 -4.81 2.64
C LEU A 114 2.75 -6.35 2.62
N TYR A 115 3.62 -6.97 1.83
CA TYR A 115 3.71 -8.43 1.78
C TYR A 115 4.16 -9.01 3.13
N LEU A 116 5.19 -8.44 3.76
CA LEU A 116 5.65 -8.86 5.07
C LEU A 116 4.59 -8.62 6.16
N GLY A 117 3.83 -7.54 6.08
CA GLY A 117 2.70 -7.26 6.97
C GLY A 117 1.59 -8.31 6.83
N ALA A 118 1.30 -8.75 5.61
CA ALA A 118 0.36 -9.85 5.38
C ALA A 118 0.83 -11.15 6.04
N ILE A 119 2.12 -11.50 5.91
CA ILE A 119 2.71 -12.66 6.59
C ILE A 119 2.60 -12.51 8.12
N ALA A 120 2.99 -11.35 8.67
CA ALA A 120 2.92 -11.10 10.12
C ALA A 120 1.48 -11.13 10.67
N SER A 121 0.48 -10.83 9.84
CA SER A 121 -0.93 -10.87 10.24
C SER A 121 -1.52 -12.29 10.29
N MET A 122 -0.81 -13.30 9.79
CA MET A 122 -1.32 -14.66 9.67
C MET A 122 -1.43 -15.35 11.04
N PRO A 123 -2.65 -15.70 11.50
CA PRO A 123 -2.84 -16.37 12.78
C PRO A 123 -2.25 -17.78 12.75
N ALA A 124 -1.92 -18.31 13.94
CA ALA A 124 -1.33 -19.65 14.06
C ALA A 124 -2.25 -20.76 13.51
N THR A 125 -3.55 -20.60 13.72
CA THR A 125 -4.61 -21.47 13.18
C THR A 125 -5.71 -20.63 12.54
N PHE A 126 -6.20 -21.04 11.38
CA PHE A 126 -7.31 -20.41 10.67
C PHE A 126 -8.11 -21.47 9.92
N GLU A 127 -9.36 -21.14 9.59
CA GLU A 127 -10.25 -22.05 8.90
C GLU A 127 -10.29 -21.73 7.39
N ILE A 128 -10.11 -22.76 6.56
CA ILE A 128 -10.33 -22.70 5.11
C ILE A 128 -11.26 -23.85 4.74
N ASP A 129 -12.37 -23.55 4.08
CA ASP A 129 -13.36 -24.54 3.62
C ASP A 129 -13.85 -25.50 4.73
N GLY A 130 -14.13 -24.98 5.91
CA GLY A 130 -14.59 -25.78 7.05
C GLY A 130 -13.50 -26.59 7.75
N ARG A 131 -12.23 -26.47 7.32
CA ARG A 131 -11.09 -27.19 7.89
C ARG A 131 -10.17 -26.23 8.62
N VAL A 132 -9.95 -26.49 9.92
CA VAL A 132 -8.93 -25.81 10.71
C VAL A 132 -7.56 -26.23 10.18
N THR A 133 -6.81 -25.24 9.70
CA THR A 133 -5.46 -25.39 9.15
C THR A 133 -4.49 -24.55 9.98
N THR A 134 -3.27 -25.03 10.14
CA THR A 134 -2.18 -24.30 10.80
C THR A 134 -1.38 -23.52 9.76
N ARG A 135 -0.85 -22.36 10.14
CA ARG A 135 0.09 -21.65 9.26
C ARG A 135 1.33 -22.52 8.98
N PRO A 136 1.94 -22.44 7.79
CA PRO A 136 3.14 -23.20 7.46
C PRO A 136 4.29 -22.92 8.42
N GLU A 137 5.11 -23.93 8.73
CA GLU A 137 6.33 -23.70 9.50
C GLU A 137 7.37 -22.91 8.68
N PRO A 138 8.09 -21.97 9.29
CA PRO A 138 9.19 -21.27 8.63
C PRO A 138 10.22 -22.27 8.08
N SER A 139 10.57 -22.15 6.79
CA SER A 139 11.51 -23.08 6.15
C SER A 139 12.36 -22.38 5.08
N GLY A 140 13.49 -23.00 4.74
CA GLY A 140 14.44 -22.48 3.76
C GLY A 140 15.20 -21.23 4.23
N VAL A 141 15.76 -20.49 3.26
CA VAL A 141 16.65 -19.33 3.52
C VAL A 141 15.94 -18.12 4.15
N THR A 142 14.61 -18.03 4.01
CA THR A 142 13.78 -16.96 4.59
C THR A 142 13.21 -17.31 5.96
N ALA A 143 13.45 -18.53 6.47
CA ALA A 143 12.91 -18.98 7.75
C ALA A 143 13.11 -17.99 8.91
N PRO A 144 14.30 -17.37 9.09
CA PRO A 144 14.50 -16.42 10.21
C PRO A 144 13.61 -15.18 10.11
N VAL A 145 13.37 -14.69 8.88
CA VAL A 145 12.52 -13.52 8.66
C VAL A 145 11.05 -13.87 8.94
N VAL A 146 10.60 -15.04 8.47
CA VAL A 146 9.23 -15.50 8.69
C VAL A 146 8.98 -15.77 10.17
N GLU A 147 9.92 -16.38 10.87
CA GLU A 147 9.85 -16.63 12.31
C GLU A 147 9.74 -15.31 13.10
N ALA A 148 10.56 -14.31 12.76
CA ALA A 148 10.47 -12.98 13.38
C ALA A 148 9.11 -12.30 13.13
N LEU A 149 8.56 -12.42 11.93
CA LEU A 149 7.22 -11.89 11.60
C LEU A 149 6.11 -12.63 12.35
N TYR A 150 6.25 -13.95 12.50
CA TYR A 150 5.30 -14.80 13.20
C TYR A 150 5.32 -14.66 14.72
N ALA A 151 6.43 -14.16 15.28
CA ALA A 151 6.55 -13.76 16.68
C ALA A 151 5.88 -12.41 16.98
N LEU A 152 5.59 -11.60 15.96
CA LEU A 152 4.93 -10.32 16.13
C LEU A 152 3.48 -10.54 16.59
N PRO A 153 2.99 -9.84 17.62
CA PRO A 153 1.58 -9.88 17.98
C PRO A 153 0.71 -9.47 16.79
N ALA A 154 -0.34 -10.23 16.49
CA ALA A 154 -1.20 -9.95 15.34
C ALA A 154 -1.78 -8.51 15.35
N ALA A 155 -2.08 -7.99 16.55
CA ALA A 155 -2.54 -6.62 16.77
C ALA A 155 -1.52 -5.53 16.36
N LEU A 156 -0.25 -5.89 16.20
CA LEU A 156 0.84 -5.00 15.77
C LEU A 156 1.29 -5.29 14.33
N SER A 157 0.74 -6.27 13.62
CA SER A 157 1.11 -6.58 12.23
C SER A 157 1.02 -5.38 11.27
N TRP A 158 0.09 -4.46 11.51
CA TRP A 158 -0.08 -3.22 10.74
C TRP A 158 1.09 -2.24 10.86
N THR A 159 1.97 -2.38 11.87
CA THR A 159 3.15 -1.51 12.00
C THR A 159 4.20 -1.81 10.92
N VAL A 160 4.19 -3.01 10.34
CA VAL A 160 5.11 -3.41 9.27
C VAL A 160 4.90 -2.56 8.01
N PRO A 161 3.69 -2.49 7.40
CA PRO A 161 3.45 -1.59 6.27
C PRO A 161 3.51 -0.11 6.67
N LEU A 162 3.17 0.24 7.91
CA LEU A 162 3.35 1.61 8.40
C LEU A 162 4.81 2.05 8.32
N ALA A 163 5.76 1.19 8.70
CA ALA A 163 7.18 1.50 8.61
C ALA A 163 7.61 1.82 7.16
N GLY A 164 7.08 1.09 6.18
CA GLY A 164 7.31 1.39 4.75
C GLY A 164 6.71 2.73 4.33
N ALA A 165 5.50 3.07 4.79
CA ALA A 165 4.88 4.36 4.53
C ALA A 165 5.68 5.52 5.17
N ILE A 166 6.20 5.33 6.38
CA ILE A 166 7.09 6.29 7.05
C ILE A 166 8.39 6.44 6.26
N ALA A 167 8.98 5.36 5.73
CA ALA A 167 10.18 5.43 4.91
C ALA A 167 9.99 6.31 3.66
N ILE A 168 8.82 6.25 3.00
CA ILE A 168 8.47 7.16 1.90
C ILE A 168 8.51 8.62 2.36
N LEU A 169 7.90 8.92 3.51
CA LEU A 169 7.88 10.27 4.07
C LEU A 169 9.30 10.76 4.45
N LEU A 170 10.14 9.89 5.01
CA LEU A 170 11.52 10.22 5.35
C LEU A 170 12.35 10.51 4.11
N VAL A 171 12.25 9.66 3.08
CA VAL A 171 12.95 9.89 1.80
C VAL A 171 12.48 11.19 1.16
N HIS A 172 11.17 11.46 1.17
CA HIS A 172 10.63 12.73 0.69
C HIS A 172 11.22 13.92 1.44
N ARG A 173 11.30 13.86 2.78
CA ARG A 173 11.81 14.97 3.60
C ARG A 173 13.31 15.17 3.50
N TRP A 174 14.10 14.11 3.32
CA TRP A 174 15.55 14.21 3.24
C TRP A 174 16.07 14.60 1.85
N ARG A 175 15.28 14.36 0.79
CA ARG A 175 15.64 14.64 -0.61
C ARG A 175 14.95 15.88 -1.18
N ARG A 176 14.14 16.57 -0.36
CA ARG A 176 13.49 17.83 -0.70
C ARG A 176 14.39 19.00 -0.32
#